data_AF-A0A098EEK4-F1
#
_entry.id   AF-A0A098EEK4-F1
#
_cell.length_a   1.000
_cell.length_b   1.000
_cell.length_c   1.000
_cell.angle_alpha   90.00
_cell.angle_beta   90.00
_cell.angle_gamma   90.00
#
_symmetry.space_group_name_H-M   'P 1'
#
loop_
_entity.id
_entity.type
_entity.pdbx_description
1 polymer ?
#
loop_
_entity_poly.entity_id
_entity_poly.type
_entity_poly.pdbx_seq_one_letter_code
_entity_poly.pdbx_strand_id
1 'polypeptide(L)'
;MIFLSDAKGEARLYGVYDLLQNKGWISVGIDHDTAEFAAETIKRWWNKMGKLCYPDAKKLLITADGGGSNSSRSRLWKSELQKLSDEIGLEIYICHFPPATSKWNKIEHRLFSYISKNWRGKPLISYEVVVNLIASTNTEKGLQVKCELDTNKYQIGIRVTDNEFKKINFVKDEFHGEWNYKIIPN
;
A
#
# COMPACT_ATOMS: atom_id res chain seq x y z
N MET A 1 25.43 -3.36 -2.57
CA MET A 1 25.82 -2.76 -1.30
C MET A 1 25.62 -1.26 -1.50
N ILE A 2 24.70 -0.64 -0.76
CA ILE A 2 24.49 0.82 -0.82
C ILE A 2 25.30 1.40 0.32
N PHE A 3 26.20 2.33 0.04
CA PHE A 3 26.73 3.22 1.07
C PHE A 3 25.70 4.34 1.24
N LEU A 4 25.08 4.43 2.42
CA LEU A 4 24.12 5.49 2.75
C LEU A 4 24.70 6.90 2.56
N SER A 5 26.04 7.03 2.54
CA SER A 5 26.77 8.28 2.29
C SER A 5 26.55 8.87 0.90
N ASP A 6 26.22 8.06 -0.10
CA ASP A 6 26.13 8.51 -1.49
C ASP A 6 24.67 8.79 -1.92
N ALA A 7 23.71 8.54 -1.02
CA ALA A 7 22.29 8.72 -1.28
C ALA A 7 21.86 10.16 -0.96
N LYS A 8 21.10 10.78 -1.88
CA LYS A 8 20.54 12.13 -1.70
C LYS A 8 19.34 12.19 -0.73
N GLY A 9 18.92 11.05 -0.18
CA GLY A 9 17.80 10.93 0.75
C GLY A 9 17.32 9.48 0.89
N GLU A 10 16.32 9.28 1.76
CA GLU A 10 15.74 7.98 2.05
C GLU A 10 14.43 7.80 1.26
N ALA A 11 14.32 6.70 0.52
CA ALA A 11 13.12 6.35 -0.23
C ALA A 11 12.34 5.26 0.52
N ARG A 12 11.05 5.48 0.77
CA ARG A 12 10.14 4.50 1.37
C ARG A 12 9.22 3.93 0.32
N LEU A 13 9.11 2.61 0.26
CA LEU A 13 8.31 1.92 -0.75
C LEU A 13 7.03 1.40 -0.12
N TYR A 14 5.88 1.72 -0.71
CA TYR A 14 4.61 1.07 -0.40
C TYR A 14 3.97 0.58 -1.69
N GLY A 15 3.30 -0.58 -1.64
CA GLY A 15 2.89 -1.28 -2.86
C GLY A 15 1.51 -1.89 -2.81
N VAL A 16 0.89 -1.99 -3.99
CA VAL A 16 -0.30 -2.81 -4.24
C VAL A 16 0.05 -3.83 -5.32
N TYR A 17 -0.28 -5.09 -5.08
CA TYR A 17 -0.13 -6.14 -6.08
C TYR A 17 -1.49 -6.74 -6.42
N ASP A 18 -1.92 -6.49 -7.66
CA ASP A 18 -3.14 -7.05 -8.21
C ASP A 18 -2.87 -8.49 -8.69
N LEU A 19 -3.46 -9.44 -7.97
CA LEU A 19 -3.32 -10.87 -8.23
C LEU A 19 -3.97 -11.33 -9.54
N LEU A 20 -5.05 -10.67 -9.97
CA LEU A 20 -5.81 -11.07 -11.14
C LEU A 20 -5.14 -10.57 -12.41
N GLN A 21 -4.62 -9.33 -12.37
CA GLN A 21 -3.93 -8.73 -13.52
C GLN A 21 -2.44 -9.06 -13.59
N ASN A 22 -1.88 -9.62 -12.51
CA ASN A 22 -0.43 -9.76 -12.33
C ASN A 22 0.30 -8.41 -12.52
N LYS A 23 -0.24 -7.34 -11.91
CA LYS A 23 0.32 -5.99 -12.01
C LYS A 23 0.63 -5.42 -10.63
N GLY A 24 1.75 -4.74 -10.52
CA GLY A 24 2.17 -4.02 -9.32
C GLY A 24 2.04 -2.51 -9.49
N TRP A 25 1.67 -1.84 -8.40
CA TRP A 25 1.87 -0.41 -8.21
C TRP A 25 2.83 -0.22 -7.04
N ILE A 26 3.79 0.70 -7.18
CA ILE A 26 4.66 1.14 -6.11
C ILE A 26 4.61 2.67 -6.02
N SER A 27 4.34 3.18 -4.83
CA SER A 27 4.61 4.56 -4.47
C SER A 27 5.98 4.66 -3.82
N VAL A 28 6.81 5.59 -4.30
CA VAL A 28 8.10 5.93 -3.69
C VAL A 28 7.91 7.19 -2.86
N GLY A 29 7.73 7.04 -1.56
CA GLY A 29 7.61 8.15 -0.62
C GLY A 29 8.97 8.73 -0.27
N ILE A 30 9.05 10.06 -0.22
CA ILE A 30 10.23 10.81 0.27
C ILE A 30 10.02 11.38 1.69
N ASP A 31 8.90 11.01 2.31
CA ASP A 31 8.53 11.38 3.68
C ASP A 31 8.20 10.11 4.49
N HIS A 32 7.65 10.24 5.69
CA HIS A 32 7.45 9.15 6.63
C HIS A 32 6.47 8.05 6.14
N ASP A 33 6.73 6.80 6.54
CA ASP A 33 5.81 5.68 6.35
C ASP A 33 4.67 5.77 7.38
N THR A 34 3.57 6.40 6.98
CA THR A 34 2.37 6.61 7.80
C THR A 34 1.15 5.87 7.21
N ALA A 35 0.10 5.75 8.00
CA ALA A 35 -1.19 5.24 7.53
C ALA A 35 -1.75 6.07 6.36
N GLU A 36 -1.49 7.38 6.33
CA GLU A 36 -1.86 8.26 5.21
C GLU A 36 -1.09 7.88 3.94
N PHE A 37 0.22 7.63 4.04
CA PHE A 37 1.02 7.17 2.89
C PHE A 37 0.55 5.82 2.34
N ALA A 38 0.21 4.88 3.21
CA ALA A 38 -0.35 3.59 2.83
C ALA A 38 -1.69 3.74 2.09
N ALA A 39 -2.60 4.57 2.61
CA ALA A 39 -3.91 4.81 2.01
C ALA A 39 -3.81 5.58 0.68
N GLU A 40 -2.96 6.60 0.61
CA GLU A 40 -2.67 7.35 -0.63
C GLU A 40 -2.08 6.42 -1.70
N THR A 41 -1.26 5.45 -1.31
CA THR A 41 -0.74 4.45 -2.25
C THR A 41 -1.85 3.60 -2.87
N ILE A 42 -2.83 3.16 -2.07
CA ILE A 42 -4.00 2.43 -2.59
C ILE A 42 -4.84 3.34 -3.48
N LYS A 43 -5.05 4.59 -3.09
CA LYS A 43 -5.77 5.60 -3.89
C LYS A 43 -5.13 5.81 -5.26
N ARG A 44 -3.81 5.98 -5.32
CA ARG A 44 -3.08 6.16 -6.57
C ARG A 44 -3.17 4.93 -7.46
N TRP A 45 -3.00 3.73 -6.89
CA TRP A 45 -3.23 2.49 -7.62
C TRP A 45 -4.65 2.42 -8.20
N TRP A 46 -5.67 2.68 -7.38
CA TRP A 46 -7.07 2.65 -7.83
C TRP A 46 -7.30 3.63 -8.98
N ASN A 47 -6.85 4.87 -8.84
CA ASN A 47 -7.06 5.91 -9.83
C ASN A 47 -6.30 5.71 -11.15
N LYS A 48 -5.12 5.08 -11.12
CA LYS A 48 -4.26 4.93 -12.29
C LYS A 48 -4.37 3.56 -12.96
N MET A 49 -4.87 2.57 -12.23
CA MET A 49 -4.91 1.17 -12.66
C MET A 49 -6.23 0.51 -12.30
N GLY A 50 -6.57 0.44 -11.01
CA GLY A 50 -7.69 -0.36 -10.50
C GLY A 50 -9.03 -0.03 -11.17
N LYS A 51 -9.44 1.24 -11.19
CA LYS A 51 -10.74 1.65 -11.74
C LYS A 51 -10.90 1.39 -13.24
N LEU A 52 -9.79 1.38 -13.99
CA LEU A 52 -9.81 1.08 -15.42
C LEU A 52 -9.97 -0.43 -15.66
N CYS A 53 -9.42 -1.26 -14.78
CA CYS A 53 -9.54 -2.72 -14.86
C CYS A 53 -10.87 -3.23 -14.29
N TYR A 54 -11.47 -2.50 -13.33
CA TYR A 54 -12.68 -2.92 -12.62
C TYR A 54 -13.71 -1.78 -12.54
N PRO A 55 -14.30 -1.35 -13.67
CA PRO A 55 -15.20 -0.19 -13.72
C PRO A 55 -16.48 -0.38 -12.88
N ASP A 56 -16.97 -1.60 -12.78
CA ASP A 56 -18.21 -1.93 -12.07
C ASP A 56 -17.98 -2.42 -10.63
N ALA A 57 -16.75 -2.33 -10.13
CA ALA A 57 -16.45 -2.75 -8.77
C ALA A 57 -17.31 -1.98 -7.76
N LYS A 58 -17.81 -2.71 -6.75
CA LYS A 58 -18.47 -2.15 -5.57
C LYS A 58 -17.70 -2.42 -4.28
N LYS A 59 -16.73 -3.33 -4.35
CA LYS A 59 -15.99 -3.85 -3.22
C LYS A 59 -14.52 -4.01 -3.58
N LEU A 60 -13.65 -3.68 -2.65
CA LEU A 60 -12.21 -3.86 -2.74
C LEU A 60 -11.75 -4.75 -1.59
N LEU A 61 -11.19 -5.93 -1.90
CA LEU A 61 -10.56 -6.79 -0.90
C LEU A 61 -9.06 -6.50 -0.84
N ILE A 62 -8.57 -6.16 0.34
CA ILE A 62 -7.15 -5.92 0.62
C ILE A 62 -6.67 -6.97 1.62
N THR A 63 -5.72 -7.79 1.18
CA THR A 63 -4.94 -8.64 2.08
C THR A 63 -3.67 -7.90 2.47
N ALA A 64 -3.50 -7.64 3.76
CA ALA A 64 -2.42 -6.82 4.27
C ALA A 64 -1.71 -7.45 5.46
N ASP A 65 -0.45 -7.10 5.66
CA ASP A 65 0.21 -7.39 6.92
C ASP A 65 -0.42 -6.57 8.05
N GLY A 66 -0.30 -7.01 9.30
CA GLY A 66 -0.94 -6.36 10.45
C GLY A 66 -0.08 -5.36 11.22
N GLY A 67 1.05 -4.90 10.67
CA GLY A 67 2.07 -4.09 11.36
C GLY A 67 2.21 -2.67 10.80
N GLY A 68 3.06 -1.83 11.41
CA GLY A 68 3.44 -0.52 10.83
C GLY A 68 2.27 0.39 10.47
N SER A 69 2.35 1.01 9.29
CA SER A 69 1.38 1.99 8.76
C SER A 69 -0.01 1.43 8.49
N ASN A 70 -0.14 0.14 8.18
CA ASN A 70 -1.42 -0.55 7.97
C ASN A 70 -1.81 -1.44 9.15
N SER A 71 -1.32 -1.14 10.36
CA SER A 71 -1.63 -1.93 11.55
C SER A 71 -3.14 -2.09 11.79
N SER A 72 -3.57 -3.32 12.07
CA SER A 72 -4.98 -3.64 12.37
C SER A 72 -5.49 -2.91 13.63
N ARG A 73 -4.60 -2.46 14.51
CA ARG A 73 -4.92 -1.69 15.71
C ARG A 73 -4.88 -0.17 15.49
N SER A 74 -4.36 0.29 14.36
CA SER A 74 -4.23 1.72 14.06
C SER A 74 -5.60 2.33 13.81
N ARG A 75 -5.94 3.37 14.58
CA ARG A 75 -7.14 4.18 14.34
C ARG A 75 -6.97 5.08 13.13
N LEU A 76 -5.76 5.62 12.94
CA LEU A 76 -5.45 6.44 11.77
C LEU A 76 -5.60 5.63 10.49
N TRP A 77 -5.13 4.38 10.47
CA TRP A 77 -5.33 3.49 9.33
C TRP A 77 -6.81 3.32 8.95
N LYS A 78 -7.67 3.04 9.92
CA LYS A 78 -9.12 2.94 9.66
C LYS A 78 -9.73 4.28 9.22
N SER A 79 -9.26 5.39 9.77
CA SER A 79 -9.72 6.73 9.38
C SER A 79 -9.35 7.04 7.92
N GLU A 80 -8.11 6.75 7.51
CA GLU A 80 -7.68 6.97 6.13
C GLU A 80 -8.36 6.01 5.15
N LEU A 81 -8.62 4.77 5.57
CA LEU A 81 -9.46 3.85 4.79
C LEU A 81 -10.90 4.34 4.66
N GLN A 82 -11.48 4.96 5.67
CA GLN A 82 -12.81 5.58 5.57
C GLN A 82 -12.82 6.69 4.53
N LYS A 83 -11.87 7.64 4.62
CA LYS A 83 -11.75 8.72 3.63
C LYS A 83 -11.59 8.16 2.21
N LEU A 84 -10.74 7.14 2.06
CA LEU A 84 -10.54 6.47 0.79
C LEU A 84 -11.84 5.83 0.28
N SER A 85 -12.53 5.07 1.14
CA SER A 85 -13.80 4.39 0.85
C SER A 85 -14.86 5.39 0.38
N ASP A 86 -14.98 6.52 1.08
CA ASP A 86 -15.91 7.61 0.75
C ASP A 86 -15.55 8.23 -0.61
N GLU A 87 -14.26 8.45 -0.90
CA GLU A 87 -13.80 9.05 -2.14
C GLU A 87 -13.99 8.14 -3.37
N ILE A 88 -13.71 6.84 -3.23
CA ILE A 88 -13.79 5.89 -4.35
C ILE A 88 -15.15 5.21 -4.48
N GLY A 89 -16.02 5.34 -3.47
CA GLY A 89 -17.35 4.74 -3.45
C GLY A 89 -17.36 3.22 -3.39
N LEU A 90 -16.32 2.59 -2.83
CA LEU A 90 -16.22 1.14 -2.69
C LEU A 90 -16.25 0.73 -1.22
N GLU A 91 -16.92 -0.38 -0.90
CA GLU A 91 -16.70 -1.05 0.38
C GLU A 91 -15.28 -1.66 0.40
N ILE A 92 -14.49 -1.33 1.43
CA ILE A 92 -13.13 -1.85 1.56
C ILE A 92 -13.10 -2.95 2.61
N TYR A 93 -12.82 -4.17 2.19
CA TYR A 93 -12.62 -5.33 3.04
C TYR A 93 -11.13 -5.48 3.35
N ILE A 94 -10.78 -5.51 4.62
CA ILE A 94 -9.41 -5.71 5.08
C ILE A 94 -9.29 -7.07 5.76
N CYS A 95 -8.43 -7.91 5.20
CA CYS A 95 -8.02 -9.17 5.79
C CYS A 95 -6.55 -9.11 6.16
N HIS A 96 -6.25 -9.13 7.46
CA HIS A 96 -4.88 -9.14 7.93
C HIS A 96 -4.31 -10.55 8.03
N PHE A 97 -3.06 -10.70 7.61
CA PHE A 97 -2.28 -11.90 7.90
C PHE A 97 -2.01 -11.99 9.42
N PRO A 98 -2.06 -13.20 10.02
CA PRO A 98 -1.67 -13.40 11.42
C PRO A 98 -0.26 -12.87 11.72
N PRO A 99 0.05 -12.53 12.98
CA PRO A 99 1.41 -12.12 13.36
C PRO A 99 2.48 -13.11 12.90
N ALA A 100 3.62 -12.60 12.43
CA ALA A 100 4.75 -13.38 11.90
C ALA A 100 4.44 -14.23 10.64
N THR A 101 3.41 -13.88 9.87
CA THR A 101 3.04 -14.59 8.63
C THR A 101 3.17 -13.76 7.35
N SER A 102 3.87 -12.61 7.38
CA SER A 102 4.14 -11.75 6.20
C SER A 102 4.77 -12.52 5.02
N LYS A 103 5.55 -13.58 5.30
CA LYS A 103 6.08 -14.48 4.27
C LYS A 103 5.00 -15.16 3.41
N TRP A 104 3.74 -15.16 3.81
CA TRP A 104 2.64 -15.73 3.01
C TRP A 104 1.95 -14.66 2.16
N ASN A 105 2.26 -13.39 2.38
CA ASN A 105 1.79 -12.31 1.55
C ASN A 105 2.42 -12.43 0.16
N LYS A 106 1.57 -12.57 -0.86
CA LYS A 106 2.02 -12.81 -2.24
C LYS A 106 2.81 -11.64 -2.81
N ILE A 107 2.58 -10.42 -2.32
CA ILE A 107 3.31 -9.22 -2.77
C ILE A 107 4.82 -9.35 -2.54
N GLU A 108 5.24 -9.96 -1.43
CA GLU A 108 6.65 -10.18 -1.11
C GLU A 108 7.33 -11.04 -2.17
N HIS A 109 6.69 -12.15 -2.54
CA HIS A 109 7.24 -13.13 -3.48
C HIS A 109 7.07 -12.75 -4.94
N ARG A 110 5.98 -12.07 -5.29
CA ARG A 110 5.61 -11.82 -6.69
C ARG A 110 5.88 -10.41 -7.16
N LEU A 111 6.08 -9.46 -6.26
CA LEU A 111 6.42 -8.07 -6.60
C LEU A 111 7.79 -7.69 -6.04
N PHE A 112 7.93 -7.64 -4.71
CA PHE A 112 9.16 -7.15 -4.07
C PHE A 112 10.39 -8.02 -4.36
N SER A 113 10.23 -9.34 -4.47
CA SER A 113 11.35 -10.21 -4.85
C SER A 113 11.91 -9.91 -6.25
N TYR A 114 11.05 -9.55 -7.21
CA TYR A 114 11.46 -9.25 -8.58
C TYR A 114 12.02 -7.83 -8.71
N ILE A 115 11.43 -6.86 -8.01
CA ILE A 115 12.03 -5.53 -7.83
C ILE A 115 13.44 -5.69 -7.26
N SER A 116 13.58 -6.55 -6.25
CA SER A 116 14.85 -6.82 -5.58
C SER A 116 15.88 -7.52 -6.47
N LYS A 117 15.43 -8.29 -7.45
CA LYS A 117 16.31 -8.87 -8.48
C LYS A 117 16.71 -7.83 -9.52
N ASN A 118 15.79 -6.96 -9.94
CA ASN A 118 16.02 -5.99 -11.00
C ASN A 118 17.06 -4.92 -10.63
N TRP A 119 17.08 -4.47 -9.36
CA TRP A 119 18.06 -3.48 -8.90
C TRP A 119 19.42 -4.08 -8.50
N ARG A 120 19.60 -5.41 -8.60
CA ARG A 120 20.80 -6.07 -8.04
C ARG A 120 22.04 -5.54 -8.75
N GLY A 121 22.97 -4.98 -7.98
CA GLY A 121 24.21 -4.40 -8.50
C GLY A 121 24.06 -3.03 -9.16
N LYS A 122 22.87 -2.40 -9.12
CA LYS A 122 22.62 -1.05 -9.63
C LYS A 122 22.63 -0.04 -8.48
N PRO A 123 23.37 1.07 -8.58
CA PRO A 123 23.45 2.05 -7.50
C PRO A 123 22.18 2.91 -7.45
N LEU A 124 21.56 3.03 -6.28
CA LEU A 124 20.33 3.80 -6.06
C LEU A 124 20.65 5.25 -5.67
N ILE A 125 21.17 6.03 -6.63
CA ILE A 125 21.76 7.36 -6.39
C ILE A 125 20.74 8.53 -6.38
N SER A 126 19.52 8.32 -6.88
CA SER A 126 18.47 9.33 -6.90
C SER A 126 17.08 8.69 -6.87
N TYR A 127 16.07 9.46 -6.45
CA TYR A 127 14.68 9.01 -6.49
C TYR A 127 14.21 8.64 -7.89
N GLU A 128 14.64 9.39 -8.91
CA GLU A 128 14.35 9.08 -10.30
C GLU A 128 14.92 7.71 -10.71
N VAL A 129 16.16 7.41 -10.32
CA VAL A 129 16.76 6.10 -10.57
C VAL A 129 15.96 5.01 -9.86
N VAL A 130 15.54 5.22 -8.61
CA VAL A 130 14.69 4.26 -7.88
C VAL A 130 13.38 4.01 -8.63
N VAL A 131 12.66 5.06 -9.03
CA VAL A 131 11.39 4.95 -9.76
C VAL A 131 11.58 4.22 -11.09
N ASN A 132 12.58 4.60 -11.89
CA ASN A 132 12.85 3.98 -13.18
C ASN A 132 13.25 2.50 -13.05
N LEU A 133 14.04 2.16 -12.03
CA LEU A 133 14.40 0.77 -11.76
C LEU A 133 13.21 -0.06 -11.30
N ILE A 134 12.33 0.47 -10.45
CA ILE A 134 11.13 -0.25 -10.04
C ILE A 134 10.18 -0.43 -11.23
N ALA A 135 9.91 0.64 -11.99
CA ALA A 135 9.01 0.63 -13.15
C ALA A 135 9.48 -0.31 -14.27
N SER A 136 10.80 -0.49 -14.43
CA SER A 136 11.35 -1.43 -15.42
C SER A 136 11.24 -2.91 -15.02
N THR A 137 10.73 -3.21 -13.83
CA THR A 137 10.57 -4.59 -13.35
C THR A 137 9.50 -5.31 -14.19
N ASN A 138 9.93 -6.33 -14.92
CA ASN A 138 9.06 -7.24 -15.65
C ASN A 138 9.51 -8.70 -15.46
N THR A 139 8.63 -9.65 -15.80
CA THR A 139 8.95 -11.08 -15.75
C THR A 139 8.42 -11.78 -17.00
N GLU A 140 8.98 -12.96 -17.31
CA GLU A 140 8.47 -13.83 -18.38
C GLU A 140 6.99 -14.19 -18.22
N LYS A 141 6.51 -14.22 -16.97
CA LYS A 141 5.11 -14.47 -16.63
C LYS A 141 4.22 -13.22 -16.74
N GLY A 142 4.72 -12.14 -17.33
CA GLY A 142 3.95 -10.94 -17.65
C GLY A 142 3.74 -9.97 -16.49
N LEU A 143 4.54 -10.05 -15.40
CA LEU A 143 4.49 -9.04 -14.34
C LEU A 143 4.78 -7.65 -14.94
N GLN A 144 3.91 -6.68 -14.67
CA GLN A 144 4.14 -5.27 -15.01
C GLN A 144 4.07 -4.42 -13.75
N VAL A 145 5.03 -3.53 -13.56
CA VAL A 145 5.08 -2.64 -12.39
C VAL A 145 4.99 -1.20 -12.85
N LYS A 146 3.99 -0.47 -12.33
CA LYS A 146 4.00 1.00 -12.39
C LYS A 146 4.56 1.54 -11.09
N CYS A 147 5.36 2.60 -11.21
CA CYS A 147 6.00 3.24 -10.08
C CYS A 147 5.93 4.75 -10.24
N GLU A 148 5.56 5.46 -9.18
CA GLU A 148 5.55 6.92 -9.16
C GLU A 148 6.15 7.44 -7.86
N LEU A 149 6.75 8.63 -7.93
CA LEU A 149 7.20 9.35 -6.76
C LEU A 149 6.00 9.97 -6.04
N ASP A 150 5.99 9.83 -4.72
CA ASP A 150 5.07 10.52 -3.84
C ASP A 150 5.82 11.60 -3.05
N THR A 151 5.56 12.85 -3.44
CA THR A 151 6.15 14.04 -2.83
C THR A 151 5.27 14.65 -1.74
N ASN A 152 4.14 14.00 -1.40
CA ASN A 152 3.26 14.46 -0.34
C ASN A 152 4.00 14.48 1.01
N LYS A 153 3.48 15.29 1.93
CA LYS A 153 4.00 15.41 3.28
C LYS A 153 3.12 14.65 4.25
N TYR A 154 3.73 13.80 5.07
CA TYR A 154 3.06 12.91 6.00
C TYR A 154 3.53 13.20 7.42
N GLN A 155 2.63 13.75 8.23
CA GLN A 155 2.97 14.12 9.60
C GLN A 155 2.98 12.88 10.49
N ILE A 156 4.00 12.77 11.35
CA ILE A 156 4.04 11.72 12.37
C ILE A 156 3.24 12.15 13.59
N GLY A 157 2.70 11.17 14.32
CA GLY A 157 2.11 11.41 15.63
C GLY A 157 0.66 11.92 15.58
N ILE A 158 0.03 11.86 14.40
CA ILE A 158 -1.40 12.13 14.25
C ILE A 158 -2.19 11.15 15.13
N ARG A 159 -3.03 11.71 16.00
CA ARG A 159 -3.91 10.95 16.89
C ARG A 159 -5.35 11.13 16.43
N VAL A 160 -6.02 10.01 16.18
CA VAL A 160 -7.47 10.00 15.94
C VAL A 160 -8.18 9.97 17.29
N THR A 161 -8.94 11.03 17.56
CA THR A 161 -9.76 11.17 18.77
C THR A 161 -10.89 10.14 18.80
N ASP A 162 -11.47 9.89 19.97
CA ASP A 162 -12.61 8.98 20.08
C ASP A 162 -13.82 9.46 19.26
N ASN A 163 -14.02 10.77 19.15
CA ASN A 163 -15.13 11.34 18.38
C ASN A 163 -14.94 11.14 16.88
N GLU A 164 -13.71 11.28 16.37
CA GLU A 164 -13.40 10.95 14.97
C GLU A 164 -13.52 9.45 14.71
N PHE A 165 -13.02 8.63 15.64
CA PHE A 165 -13.06 7.18 15.49
C PHE A 165 -14.49 6.63 15.44
N LYS A 166 -15.42 7.22 16.20
CA LYS A 166 -16.85 6.87 16.17
C LYS A 166 -17.55 7.17 14.84
N LYS A 167 -16.99 8.08 14.02
CA LYS A 167 -17.53 8.41 12.68
C LYS A 167 -17.12 7.40 11.61
N ILE A 168 -16.19 6.50 11.92
CA ILE A 168 -15.75 5.46 10.98
C ILE A 168 -16.83 4.39 10.92
N ASN A 169 -17.38 4.19 9.72
CA ASN A 169 -18.37 3.17 9.43
C ASN A 169 -17.67 1.84 9.11
N PHE A 170 -17.15 1.17 10.15
CA PHE A 170 -16.53 -0.14 10.02
C PHE A 170 -17.32 -1.22 10.75
N VAL A 171 -17.37 -2.39 10.12
CA VAL A 171 -17.98 -3.60 10.68
C VAL A 171 -16.89 -4.65 10.81
N LYS A 172 -16.72 -5.18 12.02
CA LYS A 172 -15.79 -6.28 12.28
C LYS A 172 -16.25 -7.54 11.55
N ASP A 173 -15.29 -8.32 11.08
CA ASP A 173 -15.60 -9.62 10.48
C ASP A 173 -16.00 -10.64 11.56
N GLU A 174 -16.82 -11.63 11.21
CA GLU A 174 -17.15 -12.75 12.10
C GLU A 174 -15.91 -13.63 12.36
N PHE A 175 -15.02 -13.74 11.37
CA PHE A 175 -13.77 -14.47 11.46
C PHE A 175 -12.60 -13.52 11.72
N HIS A 176 -12.05 -13.61 12.94
CA HIS A 176 -10.95 -12.78 13.42
C HIS A 176 -11.25 -11.26 13.37
N GLY A 177 -12.44 -10.84 13.83
CA GLY A 177 -12.88 -9.43 13.86
C GLY A 177 -12.02 -8.48 14.72
N GLU A 178 -11.11 -9.02 15.53
CA GLU A 178 -10.06 -8.26 16.19
C GLU A 178 -9.06 -7.64 15.21
N TRP A 179 -8.87 -8.25 14.04
CA TRP A 179 -7.97 -7.78 12.98
C TRP A 179 -8.71 -7.51 11.69
N ASN A 180 -9.68 -8.35 11.30
CA ASN A 180 -10.42 -8.26 10.04
C ASN A 180 -11.67 -7.39 10.18
N TYR A 181 -11.92 -6.57 9.16
CA TYR A 181 -13.08 -5.68 9.15
C TYR A 181 -13.35 -5.21 7.72
N LYS A 182 -14.56 -4.70 7.51
CA LYS A 182 -14.92 -3.93 6.32
C LYS A 182 -15.20 -2.49 6.69
N ILE A 183 -14.82 -1.58 5.82
CA ILE A 183 -15.15 -0.16 5.83
C ILE A 183 -16.24 0.05 4.77
N ILE A 184 -17.29 0.76 5.14
CA ILE A 184 -18.43 1.06 4.25
C ILE A 184 -18.41 2.57 4.00
N PRO A 185 -18.58 3.03 2.74
CA PRO A 185 -18.71 4.45 2.45
C PRO A 185 -19.84 5.10 3.28
N ASN A 186 -19.63 6.35 3.70
CA ASN A 186 -20.64 7.18 4.38
C ASN A 186 -21.64 7.82 3.42
#